data_AF-A0A2H0UA98-F1
#
_entry.id   AF-A0A2H0UA98-F1
#
_cell.length_a   1.000
_cell.length_b   1.000
_cell.length_c   1.000
_cell.angle_alpha   90.00
_cell.angle_beta   90.00
_cell.angle_gamma   90.00
#
_symmetry.space_group_name_H-M   'P 1'
#
loop_
_entity.id
_entity.type
_entity.pdbx_description
1 polymer ?
#
loop_
_entity_poly.entity_id
_entity_poly.type
_entity_poly.pdbx_seq_one_letter_code
_entity_poly.pdbx_strand_id
1 'polypeptide(L)'
;MFQRLFNTLTGGEKTTAVENLFAHSTPSTDFYLMIVLSVLMATFGLLADSSAVIVGSMLIAPILYPTLGLAMGMIMSDLPLTSKSFATLFKATLLAIVVSALVTLLFSSQIGQTSGEILARTKPSLLYAAIGVIAGFAAAFAMAKPKLSETLPGVAISVALVPPLAVVGIGLARFDINMATSSLLLFIINAAGVVFAAATVFSLMNFYIKRTVAEATVKEEEKKIEQVEERAETSAK
;
A
#
# COMPACT_ATOMS: atom_id res chain seq x y z
N MET A 1 -7.16 -22.29 19.44
CA MET A 1 -6.03 -21.34 19.25
C MET A 1 -6.32 -20.33 18.15
N PHE A 2 -6.69 -20.78 16.94
CA PHE A 2 -6.97 -19.91 15.78
C PHE A 2 -8.09 -18.87 16.00
N GLN A 3 -9.24 -19.27 16.58
CA GLN A 3 -10.33 -18.33 16.91
C GLN A 3 -9.91 -17.23 17.90
N ARG A 4 -9.00 -17.52 18.84
CA ARG A 4 -8.49 -16.49 19.78
C ARG A 4 -7.59 -15.47 19.10
N LEU A 5 -6.96 -15.82 17.98
CA LEU A 5 -6.09 -14.91 17.24
C LEU A 5 -6.87 -13.77 16.56
N PHE A 6 -8.05 -14.09 16.01
CA PHE A 6 -8.85 -13.16 15.19
C PHE A 6 -10.02 -12.48 15.94
N ASN A 7 -10.46 -13.03 17.08
CA ASN A 7 -11.53 -12.45 17.91
C ASN A 7 -11.03 -11.68 19.16
N THR A 8 -9.78 -11.23 19.17
CA THR A 8 -9.20 -10.49 20.31
C THR A 8 -9.23 -8.98 20.17
N LEU A 9 -9.69 -8.44 19.03
CA LEU A 9 -9.76 -7.00 18.82
C LEU A 9 -11.01 -6.40 19.45
N THR A 10 -10.81 -5.43 20.34
CA THR A 10 -11.87 -4.59 20.89
C THR A 10 -12.42 -3.65 19.81
N GLY A 11 -13.62 -3.10 20.03
CA GLY A 11 -14.24 -2.14 19.10
C GLY A 11 -13.35 -0.92 18.85
N GLY A 12 -12.72 -0.38 19.91
CA GLY A 12 -11.81 0.77 19.80
C GLY A 12 -10.57 0.47 18.96
N GLU A 13 -9.93 -0.69 19.13
CA GLU A 13 -8.77 -1.08 18.32
C GLU A 13 -9.11 -1.21 16.84
N LYS A 14 -10.33 -1.66 16.50
CA LYS A 14 -10.79 -1.70 15.11
C LYS A 14 -10.98 -0.31 14.53
N THR A 15 -11.57 0.62 15.29
CA THR A 15 -11.75 2.00 14.86
C THR A 15 -10.40 2.67 14.59
N THR A 16 -9.42 2.53 15.49
CA THR A 16 -8.07 3.08 15.30
C THR A 16 -7.38 2.51 14.06
N ALA A 17 -7.51 1.20 13.80
CA ALA A 17 -6.95 0.59 12.60
C ALA A 17 -7.57 1.16 11.31
N VAL A 18 -8.89 1.38 11.31
CA VAL A 18 -9.60 2.02 10.19
C VAL A 18 -9.12 3.47 10.02
N GLU A 19 -9.11 4.26 11.08
CA GLU A 19 -8.68 5.67 11.05
C GLU A 19 -7.25 5.84 10.53
N ASN A 20 -6.30 5.04 11.04
CA ASN A 20 -4.92 5.04 10.58
C ASN A 20 -4.84 4.76 9.08
N LEU A 21 -5.62 3.78 8.61
CA LEU A 21 -5.65 3.42 7.20
C LEU A 21 -6.25 4.54 6.34
N PHE A 22 -7.34 5.16 6.78
CA PHE A 22 -7.94 6.30 6.08
C PHE A 22 -6.98 7.49 5.99
N ALA A 23 -6.34 7.87 7.11
CA ALA A 23 -5.42 9.00 7.18
C ALA A 23 -4.20 8.84 6.24
N HIS A 24 -3.67 7.61 6.14
CA HIS A 24 -2.49 7.33 5.32
C HIS A 24 -2.83 6.84 3.90
N SER A 25 -4.09 6.48 3.61
CA SER A 25 -4.55 6.12 2.26
C SER A 25 -4.96 7.34 1.43
N THR A 26 -5.22 8.49 2.07
CA THR A 26 -5.48 9.74 1.36
C THR A 26 -4.18 10.29 0.75
N PRO A 27 -4.18 10.61 -0.56
CA PRO A 27 -2.96 11.02 -1.25
C PRO A 27 -2.53 12.42 -0.79
N SER A 28 -1.48 12.48 0.03
CA SER A 28 -0.78 13.72 0.36
C SER A 28 0.32 14.02 -0.66
N THR A 29 0.79 15.27 -0.71
CA THR A 29 1.97 15.65 -1.51
C THR A 29 3.20 14.82 -1.12
N ASP A 30 3.36 14.58 0.19
CA ASP A 30 4.47 13.81 0.75
C ASP A 30 4.46 12.36 0.26
N PHE A 31 3.27 11.76 0.15
CA PHE A 31 3.11 10.42 -0.40
C PHE A 31 3.67 10.33 -1.82
N TYR A 32 3.29 11.25 -2.72
CA TYR A 32 3.77 11.22 -4.10
C TYR A 32 5.26 11.53 -4.19
N LEU A 33 5.77 12.44 -3.37
CA LEU A 33 7.21 12.70 -3.29
C LEU A 33 7.98 11.43 -2.91
N MET A 34 7.53 10.70 -1.89
CA MET A 34 8.17 9.44 -1.48
C MET A 34 8.09 8.36 -2.56
N ILE A 35 6.99 8.29 -3.32
CA ILE A 35 6.89 7.39 -4.49
C ILE A 35 7.92 7.76 -5.55
N VAL A 36 8.07 9.05 -5.87
CA VAL A 36 9.08 9.51 -6.85
C VAL A 36 10.49 9.14 -6.38
N LEU A 37 10.85 9.45 -5.14
CA LEU A 37 12.16 9.15 -4.57
C LEU A 37 12.45 7.65 -4.52
N SER A 38 11.46 6.84 -4.11
CA SER A 38 11.55 5.38 -4.10
C SER A 38 11.79 4.84 -5.50
N VAL A 39 11.01 5.27 -6.49
CA VAL A 39 11.13 4.78 -7.87
C VAL A 39 12.43 5.21 -8.52
N LEU A 40 12.93 6.41 -8.23
CA LEU A 40 14.26 6.85 -8.66
C LEU A 40 15.34 5.90 -8.14
N MET A 41 15.36 5.63 -6.84
CA MET A 41 16.29 4.68 -6.24
C MET A 41 16.14 3.27 -6.80
N ALA A 42 14.90 2.80 -6.99
CA ALA A 42 14.62 1.48 -7.55
C ALA A 42 15.16 1.37 -8.99
N THR A 43 14.94 2.40 -9.80
CA THR A 43 15.41 2.46 -11.19
C THR A 43 16.94 2.47 -11.24
N PHE A 44 17.61 3.31 -10.44
CA PHE A 44 19.07 3.29 -10.36
C PHE A 44 19.61 1.95 -9.84
N GLY A 45 18.98 1.37 -8.82
CA GLY A 45 19.36 0.06 -8.30
C GLY A 45 19.23 -1.05 -9.33
N LEU A 46 18.14 -1.07 -10.11
CA LEU A 46 17.93 -2.02 -11.21
C LEU A 46 18.96 -1.85 -12.33
N LEU A 47 19.23 -0.61 -12.71
CA LEU A 47 20.19 -0.29 -13.76
C LEU A 47 21.65 -0.56 -13.35
N ALA A 48 21.97 -0.41 -12.06
CA ALA A 48 23.27 -0.71 -11.47
C ALA A 48 23.41 -2.18 -11.01
N ASP A 49 22.38 -3.03 -11.22
CA ASP A 49 22.32 -4.42 -10.75
C ASP A 49 22.61 -4.58 -9.25
N SER A 50 22.13 -3.62 -8.43
CA SER A 50 22.37 -3.57 -6.99
C SER A 50 21.12 -3.93 -6.19
N SER A 51 21.03 -5.19 -5.76
CA SER A 51 19.97 -5.69 -4.89
C SER A 51 19.83 -4.89 -3.60
N ALA A 52 20.93 -4.41 -3.01
CA ALA A 52 20.91 -3.60 -1.80
C ALA A 52 20.20 -2.25 -2.00
N VAL A 53 20.47 -1.54 -3.09
CA VAL A 53 19.80 -0.27 -3.43
C VAL A 53 18.33 -0.50 -3.75
N ILE A 54 18.04 -1.58 -4.47
CA ILE A 54 16.66 -2.02 -4.77
C ILE A 54 15.90 -2.26 -3.47
N VAL A 55 16.48 -2.96 -2.49
CA VAL A 55 15.85 -3.17 -1.18
C VAL A 55 15.66 -1.85 -0.42
N GLY A 56 16.68 -0.98 -0.40
CA GLY A 56 16.58 0.34 0.22
C GLY A 56 15.44 1.19 -0.34
N SER A 57 15.22 1.13 -1.66
CA SER A 57 14.13 1.85 -2.32
C SER A 57 12.74 1.40 -1.85
N MET A 58 12.58 0.12 -1.50
CA MET A 58 11.32 -0.45 -1.03
C MET A 58 10.97 -0.01 0.39
N LEU A 59 11.97 0.28 1.22
CA LEU A 59 11.79 0.69 2.62
C LEU A 59 11.08 2.04 2.75
N ILE A 60 11.27 2.93 1.77
CA ILE A 60 10.74 4.30 1.79
C ILE A 60 9.41 4.44 1.04
N ALA A 61 8.96 3.40 0.32
CA ALA A 61 7.77 3.47 -0.52
C ALA A 61 6.48 3.32 0.30
N PRO A 62 5.57 4.32 0.32
CA PRO A 62 4.35 4.27 1.12
C PRO A 62 3.19 3.49 0.46
N ILE A 63 3.46 2.55 -0.46
CA ILE A 63 2.41 1.82 -1.24
C ILE A 63 1.54 0.91 -0.35
N LEU A 64 2.03 0.56 0.84
CA LEU A 64 1.31 -0.26 1.82
C LEU A 64 -0.12 0.22 2.07
N TYR A 65 -0.27 1.47 2.50
CA TYR A 65 -1.55 2.02 2.97
C TYR A 65 -2.64 2.03 1.90
N PRO A 66 -2.44 2.60 0.69
CA PRO A 66 -3.49 2.58 -0.31
C PRO A 66 -3.82 1.15 -0.81
N THR A 67 -2.89 0.19 -0.69
CA THR A 67 -3.16 -1.24 -0.98
C THR A 67 -4.06 -1.88 0.08
N LEU A 68 -3.74 -1.69 1.37
CA LEU A 68 -4.57 -2.17 2.46
C LEU A 68 -5.92 -1.43 2.52
N GLY A 69 -5.95 -0.13 2.23
CA GLY A 69 -7.15 0.71 2.19
C GLY A 69 -8.14 0.23 1.13
N LEU A 70 -7.64 -0.20 -0.02
CA LEU A 70 -8.46 -0.82 -1.06
C LEU A 70 -9.12 -2.10 -0.55
N ALA A 71 -8.36 -2.99 0.10
CA ALA A 71 -8.89 -4.22 0.68
C ALA A 71 -9.90 -3.96 1.80
N MET A 72 -9.63 -3.02 2.70
CA MET A 72 -10.52 -2.65 3.79
C MET A 72 -11.82 -2.02 3.28
N GLY A 73 -11.74 -1.12 2.28
CA GLY A 73 -12.91 -0.51 1.66
C GLY A 73 -13.84 -1.55 1.04
N MET A 74 -13.29 -2.57 0.40
CA MET A 74 -14.08 -3.69 -0.15
C MET A 74 -14.77 -4.51 0.96
N ILE A 75 -14.08 -4.81 2.06
CA ILE A 75 -14.67 -5.57 3.18
C ILE A 75 -15.74 -4.76 3.91
N MET A 76 -15.53 -3.46 4.09
CA MET A 76 -16.49 -2.56 4.73
C MET A 76 -17.66 -2.17 3.81
N SER A 77 -17.60 -2.52 2.52
CA SER A 77 -18.50 -2.02 1.47
C SER A 77 -18.55 -0.49 1.42
N ASP A 78 -17.42 0.17 1.71
CA ASP A 78 -17.27 1.62 1.66
C ASP A 78 -16.72 2.01 0.27
N LEU A 79 -17.65 2.38 -0.62
CA LEU A 79 -17.32 2.82 -1.98
C LEU A 79 -16.42 4.07 -2.00
N PRO A 80 -16.67 5.11 -1.18
CA PRO A 80 -15.75 6.24 -1.06
C PRO A 80 -14.30 5.85 -0.75
N LEU A 81 -14.07 4.97 0.24
CA LEU A 81 -12.72 4.50 0.59
C LEU A 81 -12.12 3.69 -0.55
N THR A 82 -12.87 2.71 -1.06
CA THR A 82 -12.43 1.83 -2.15
C THR A 82 -11.99 2.65 -3.37
N SER A 83 -12.82 3.62 -3.80
CA SER A 83 -12.53 4.45 -4.95
C SER A 83 -11.34 5.39 -4.71
N LYS A 84 -11.20 5.96 -3.51
CA LYS A 84 -10.06 6.82 -3.16
C LYS A 84 -8.76 6.03 -3.15
N SER A 85 -8.72 4.89 -2.47
CA SER A 85 -7.53 4.01 -2.41
C SER A 85 -7.14 3.49 -3.79
N PHE A 86 -8.11 3.07 -4.61
CA PHE A 86 -7.86 2.68 -5.99
C PHE A 86 -7.28 3.82 -6.82
N ALA A 87 -7.86 5.02 -6.74
CA ALA A 87 -7.36 6.19 -7.45
C ALA A 87 -5.93 6.57 -7.02
N THR A 88 -5.62 6.49 -5.72
CA THR A 88 -4.27 6.73 -5.17
C THR A 88 -3.28 5.71 -5.73
N LEU A 89 -3.60 4.41 -5.68
CA LEU A 89 -2.74 3.36 -6.25
C LEU A 89 -2.51 3.56 -7.74
N PHE A 90 -3.58 3.85 -8.49
CA PHE A 90 -3.50 4.04 -9.93
C PHE A 90 -2.61 5.24 -10.29
N LYS A 91 -2.78 6.38 -9.62
CA LYS A 91 -1.92 7.56 -9.82
C LYS A 91 -0.46 7.28 -9.42
N ALA A 92 -0.23 6.58 -8.31
CA ALA A 92 1.11 6.20 -7.87
C ALA A 92 1.79 5.27 -8.89
N THR A 93 1.04 4.31 -9.44
CA THR A 93 1.49 3.38 -10.49
C THR A 93 1.90 4.14 -11.75
N LEU A 94 1.04 5.03 -12.25
CA LEU A 94 1.35 5.84 -13.43
C LEU A 94 2.57 6.73 -13.21
N LEU A 95 2.63 7.41 -12.06
CA LEU A 95 3.76 8.26 -11.70
C LEU A 95 5.06 7.45 -11.64
N ALA A 96 5.05 6.28 -11.02
CA ALA A 96 6.20 5.38 -10.95
C ALA A 96 6.71 4.98 -12.35
N ILE A 97 5.80 4.55 -13.23
CA ILE A 97 6.15 4.16 -14.60
C ILE A 97 6.76 5.34 -15.36
N VAL A 98 6.13 6.52 -15.29
CA VAL A 98 6.61 7.74 -15.98
C VAL A 98 7.98 8.16 -15.47
N VAL A 99 8.17 8.25 -14.15
CA VAL A 99 9.46 8.65 -13.55
C VAL A 99 10.56 7.68 -13.94
N SER A 100 10.30 6.37 -13.83
CA SER A 100 11.28 5.35 -14.18
C SER A 100 11.63 5.39 -15.67
N ALA A 101 10.64 5.58 -16.55
CA ALA A 101 10.88 5.72 -17.99
C ALA A 101 11.72 6.96 -18.32
N LEU A 102 11.38 8.12 -17.75
CA LEU A 102 12.13 9.37 -17.96
C LEU A 102 13.59 9.24 -17.51
N VAL A 103 13.82 8.68 -16.33
CA VAL A 103 15.17 8.45 -15.80
C VAL A 103 15.94 7.48 -16.69
N THR A 104 15.31 6.39 -17.11
CA THR A 104 15.93 5.42 -18.01
C THR A 104 16.33 6.09 -19.32
N LEU A 105 15.49 6.95 -19.90
CA LEU A 105 15.81 7.69 -21.14
C LEU A 105 17.00 8.64 -20.94
N LEU A 106 17.03 9.39 -19.83
CA LEU A 106 18.11 10.34 -19.54
C LEU A 106 19.47 9.65 -19.34
N PHE A 107 19.47 8.46 -18.75
CA PHE A 107 20.68 7.70 -18.45
C PHE A 107 20.93 6.54 -19.44
N SER A 108 20.14 6.44 -20.52
CA SER A 108 20.19 5.32 -21.47
C SER A 108 21.53 5.21 -22.21
N SER A 109 22.28 6.32 -22.34
CA SER A 109 23.58 6.33 -23.02
C SER A 109 24.72 5.72 -22.20
N GLN A 110 24.54 5.58 -20.88
CA GLN A 110 25.58 5.10 -19.96
C GLN A 110 25.33 3.65 -19.50
N ILE A 111 24.17 3.07 -19.80
CA ILE A 111 23.69 1.85 -19.15
C ILE A 111 23.41 0.79 -20.21
N GLY A 112 24.33 -0.18 -20.30
CA GLY A 112 24.39 -1.25 -21.31
C GLY A 112 23.33 -2.34 -21.18
N GLN A 113 23.73 -3.62 -21.26
CA GLN A 113 22.83 -4.78 -21.32
C GLN A 113 21.84 -4.87 -20.14
N THR A 114 20.74 -5.59 -20.34
CA THR A 114 19.74 -5.86 -19.29
C THR A 114 20.37 -6.58 -18.10
N SER A 115 20.22 -6.00 -16.90
CA SER A 115 20.78 -6.54 -15.66
C SER A 115 20.05 -7.79 -15.17
N GLY A 116 20.71 -8.58 -14.30
CA GLY A 116 20.12 -9.79 -13.72
C GLY A 116 18.87 -9.48 -12.88
N GLU A 117 18.91 -8.38 -12.14
CA GLU A 117 17.76 -7.93 -11.34
C GLU A 117 16.56 -7.52 -12.20
N ILE A 118 16.78 -6.87 -13.36
CA ILE A 118 15.68 -6.54 -14.29
C ILE A 118 15.04 -7.82 -14.83
N LEU A 119 15.85 -8.78 -15.27
CA LEU A 119 15.36 -10.07 -15.78
C LEU A 119 14.55 -10.84 -14.72
N ALA A 120 14.98 -10.77 -13.46
CA ALA A 120 14.27 -11.40 -12.34
C ALA A 120 12.84 -10.85 -12.15
N ARG A 121 12.58 -9.58 -12.51
CA ARG A 121 11.23 -8.96 -12.44
C ARG A 121 10.45 -8.99 -13.75
N THR A 122 10.97 -9.70 -14.75
CA THR A 122 10.32 -9.90 -16.05
C THR A 122 9.72 -11.30 -16.18
N LYS A 123 9.98 -12.20 -15.23
CA LYS A 123 9.45 -13.57 -15.23
C LYS A 123 8.35 -13.70 -14.16
N PRO A 124 7.07 -13.69 -14.54
CA PRO A 124 5.99 -14.00 -13.61
C PRO A 124 6.24 -15.37 -12.97
N SER A 125 6.27 -15.42 -11.64
CA SER A 125 6.48 -16.67 -10.89
C SER A 125 5.41 -16.81 -9.82
N LEU A 126 4.82 -18.00 -9.75
CA LEU A 126 3.87 -18.36 -8.70
C LEU A 126 4.50 -18.22 -7.30
N LEU A 127 5.82 -18.40 -7.19
CA LEU A 127 6.53 -18.20 -5.92
C LEU A 127 6.49 -16.74 -5.47
N TYR A 128 6.71 -15.79 -6.40
CA TYR A 128 6.61 -14.37 -6.06
C TYR A 128 5.18 -13.96 -5.73
N ALA A 129 4.19 -14.53 -6.42
CA ALA A 129 2.79 -14.34 -6.09
C ALA A 129 2.46 -14.85 -4.66
N ALA A 130 2.95 -16.05 -4.30
CA ALA A 130 2.78 -16.62 -2.96
C ALA A 130 3.43 -15.76 -1.88
N ILE A 131 4.64 -15.24 -2.13
CA ILE A 131 5.33 -14.30 -1.23
C ILE A 131 4.48 -13.03 -1.03
N GLY A 132 3.93 -12.46 -2.11
CA GLY A 132 3.04 -11.30 -2.04
C GLY A 132 1.79 -11.56 -1.22
N VAL A 133 1.15 -12.72 -1.40
CA VAL A 133 0.00 -13.15 -0.59
C VAL A 133 0.36 -13.25 0.89
N ILE A 134 1.47 -13.92 1.23
CA ILE A 134 1.94 -14.05 2.62
C ILE A 134 2.26 -12.67 3.23
N ALA A 135 2.88 -11.78 2.47
CA ALA A 135 3.15 -10.41 2.88
C ALA A 135 1.85 -9.63 3.14
N GLY A 136 0.83 -9.79 2.28
CA GLY A 136 -0.50 -9.22 2.49
C GLY A 136 -1.18 -9.72 3.76
N PHE A 137 -1.08 -11.02 4.05
CA PHE A 137 -1.57 -11.58 5.32
C PHE A 137 -0.86 -10.94 6.52
N ALA A 138 0.48 -10.91 6.50
CA ALA A 138 1.27 -10.35 7.59
C ALA A 138 0.98 -8.86 7.79
N ALA A 139 0.85 -8.10 6.71
CA ALA A 139 0.61 -6.66 6.75
C ALA A 139 -0.78 -6.31 7.26
N ALA A 140 -1.81 -6.96 6.75
CA ALA A 140 -3.17 -6.75 7.24
C ALA A 140 -3.32 -7.18 8.71
N PHE A 141 -2.64 -8.26 9.10
CA PHE A 141 -2.65 -8.73 10.49
C PHE A 141 -1.91 -7.76 11.44
N ALA A 142 -0.74 -7.25 11.02
CA ALA A 142 0.00 -6.25 11.78
C ALA A 142 -0.76 -4.93 11.89
N MET A 143 -1.31 -4.43 10.77
CA MET A 143 -2.13 -3.22 10.70
C MET A 143 -3.33 -3.27 11.66
N ALA A 144 -4.01 -4.41 11.72
CA ALA A 144 -5.16 -4.55 12.59
C ALA A 144 -4.80 -4.65 14.07
N LYS A 145 -3.53 -4.85 14.43
CA LYS A 145 -3.08 -5.12 15.79
C LYS A 145 -2.17 -3.98 16.29
N PRO A 146 -2.62 -3.14 17.24
CA PRO A 146 -1.89 -1.94 17.68
C PRO A 146 -0.48 -2.19 18.22
N LYS A 147 -0.18 -3.42 18.67
CA LYS A 147 1.10 -3.81 19.28
C LYS A 147 2.12 -4.34 18.27
N LEU A 148 1.75 -4.50 17.00
CA LEU A 148 2.61 -5.05 15.97
C LEU A 148 3.08 -3.93 15.04
N SER A 149 4.38 -3.96 14.71
CA SER A 149 4.94 -3.01 13.75
C SER A 149 4.49 -3.37 12.33
N GLU A 150 3.91 -2.40 11.63
CA GLU A 150 3.54 -2.49 10.22
C GLU A 150 4.73 -2.34 9.27
N THR A 151 5.88 -1.90 9.80
CA THR A 151 7.06 -1.58 8.99
C THR A 151 7.56 -2.81 8.24
N LEU A 152 7.75 -3.95 8.93
CA LEU A 152 8.36 -5.14 8.33
C LEU A 152 7.48 -5.78 7.23
N PRO A 153 6.17 -5.98 7.42
CA PRO A 153 5.29 -6.42 6.33
C PRO A 153 5.13 -5.37 5.23
N GLY A 154 5.20 -4.07 5.58
CA GLY A 154 5.21 -2.96 4.64
C GLY A 154 6.35 -3.05 3.64
N VAL A 155 7.56 -3.36 4.11
CA VAL A 155 8.70 -3.64 3.24
C VAL A 155 8.39 -4.78 2.28
N ALA A 156 7.84 -5.90 2.78
CA ALA A 156 7.55 -7.07 1.95
C ALA A 156 6.53 -6.78 0.83
N ILE A 157 5.54 -5.92 1.08
CA ILE A 157 4.60 -5.46 0.04
C ILE A 157 5.33 -4.57 -0.97
N SER A 158 6.11 -3.59 -0.51
CA SER A 158 6.88 -2.71 -1.40
C SER A 158 7.88 -3.47 -2.26
N VAL A 159 8.47 -4.57 -1.75
CA VAL A 159 9.34 -5.48 -2.50
C VAL A 159 8.64 -6.08 -3.72
N ALA A 160 7.37 -6.43 -3.57
CA ALA A 160 6.57 -7.07 -4.60
C ALA A 160 6.00 -6.09 -5.63
N LEU A 161 5.94 -4.78 -5.33
CA LEU A 161 5.23 -3.79 -6.14
C LEU A 161 6.14 -2.75 -6.81
N VAL A 162 7.06 -2.13 -6.07
CA VAL A 162 7.87 -1.02 -6.60
C VAL A 162 8.81 -1.46 -7.74
N PRO A 163 9.61 -2.54 -7.60
CA PRO A 163 10.56 -2.91 -8.65
C PRO A 163 9.90 -3.34 -9.95
N PRO A 164 8.80 -4.13 -9.96
CA PRO A 164 8.07 -4.40 -11.19
C PRO A 164 7.61 -3.12 -11.89
N LEU A 165 7.10 -2.12 -11.16
CA LEU A 165 6.71 -0.84 -11.77
C LEU A 165 7.89 -0.09 -12.38
N ALA A 166 9.05 -0.10 -11.72
CA ALA A 166 10.27 0.46 -12.29
C ALA A 166 10.70 -0.31 -13.56
N VAL A 167 10.65 -1.65 -13.56
CA VAL A 167 10.95 -2.44 -14.77
C VAL A 167 9.97 -2.19 -15.91
N VAL A 168 8.69 -1.92 -15.62
CA VAL A 168 7.73 -1.45 -16.65
C VAL A 168 8.21 -0.15 -17.28
N GLY A 169 8.60 0.84 -16.48
CA GLY A 169 9.14 2.11 -16.98
C GLY A 169 10.42 1.94 -17.81
N ILE A 170 11.36 1.11 -17.33
CA ILE A 170 12.58 0.76 -18.08
C ILE A 170 12.23 0.10 -19.42
N GLY A 171 11.25 -0.81 -19.44
CA GLY A 171 10.82 -1.52 -20.65
C GLY A 171 10.23 -0.58 -21.69
N LEU A 172 9.37 0.34 -21.25
CA LEU A 172 8.82 1.38 -22.12
C LEU A 172 9.90 2.30 -22.67
N ALA A 173 10.87 2.73 -21.85
CA ALA A 173 11.99 3.56 -22.30
C ALA A 173 12.90 2.86 -23.32
N ARG A 174 13.04 1.53 -23.21
CA ARG A 174 13.83 0.69 -24.12
C ARG A 174 13.06 0.18 -25.34
N PHE A 175 11.78 0.55 -25.49
CA PHE A 175 10.87 -0.02 -26.48
C PHE A 175 10.74 -1.56 -26.41
N ASP A 176 11.05 -2.16 -25.25
CA ASP A 176 10.87 -3.59 -24.99
C ASP A 176 9.47 -3.83 -24.38
N ILE A 177 8.50 -4.01 -25.27
CA ILE A 177 7.09 -4.23 -24.89
C ILE A 177 6.91 -5.57 -24.16
N ASN A 178 7.73 -6.58 -24.45
CA ASN A 178 7.67 -7.87 -23.77
C ASN A 178 8.10 -7.71 -22.30
N MET A 179 9.17 -6.97 -22.06
CA MET A 179 9.64 -6.67 -20.72
C MET A 179 8.60 -5.86 -19.93
N ALA A 180 8.07 -4.80 -20.54
CA ALA A 180 7.05 -3.96 -19.91
C ALA A 180 5.78 -4.76 -19.57
N THR A 181 5.27 -5.56 -20.49
CA THR A 181 4.03 -6.33 -20.29
C THR A 181 4.21 -7.43 -19.24
N SER A 182 5.33 -8.15 -19.27
CA SER A 182 5.58 -9.24 -18.32
C SER A 182 5.76 -8.73 -16.89
N SER A 183 6.44 -7.59 -16.73
CA SER A 183 6.61 -6.97 -15.41
C SER A 183 5.32 -6.32 -14.91
N LEU A 184 4.52 -5.73 -15.81
CA LEU A 184 3.19 -5.22 -15.46
C LEU A 184 2.27 -6.35 -14.98
N LEU A 185 2.31 -7.50 -15.63
CA LEU A 185 1.55 -8.67 -15.23
C LEU A 185 2.00 -9.20 -13.86
N LEU A 186 3.31 -9.22 -13.58
CA LEU A 186 3.85 -9.54 -12.26
C LEU A 186 3.35 -8.55 -11.19
N PHE A 187 3.37 -7.24 -11.48
CA PHE A 187 2.80 -6.22 -10.60
C PHE A 187 1.32 -6.47 -10.30
N ILE A 188 0.50 -6.71 -11.32
CA ILE A 188 -0.95 -6.94 -11.17
C ILE A 188 -1.22 -8.17 -10.30
N ILE A 189 -0.52 -9.29 -10.57
CA ILE A 189 -0.69 -10.52 -9.79
C ILE A 189 -0.31 -10.28 -8.32
N ASN A 190 0.80 -9.60 -8.07
CA ASN A 190 1.25 -9.30 -6.71
C ASN A 190 0.28 -8.37 -5.99
N ALA A 191 -0.17 -7.28 -6.64
CA ALA A 191 -1.13 -6.35 -6.08
C ALA A 191 -2.46 -7.04 -5.75
N ALA A 192 -2.99 -7.83 -6.69
CA ALA A 192 -4.21 -8.61 -6.48
C ALA A 192 -4.06 -9.62 -5.33
N GLY A 193 -2.92 -10.31 -5.25
CA GLY A 193 -2.62 -11.25 -4.17
C GLY A 193 -2.56 -10.59 -2.80
N VAL A 194 -1.90 -9.43 -2.69
CA VAL A 194 -1.85 -8.65 -1.44
C VAL A 194 -3.25 -8.19 -1.03
N VAL A 195 -4.01 -7.63 -1.97
CA VAL A 195 -5.38 -7.15 -1.72
C VAL A 195 -6.30 -8.29 -1.28
N PHE A 196 -6.23 -9.44 -1.94
CA PHE A 196 -6.99 -10.64 -1.58
C PHE A 196 -6.63 -11.16 -0.18
N ALA A 197 -5.34 -11.25 0.13
CA ALA A 197 -4.87 -11.68 1.44
C ALA A 197 -5.32 -10.72 2.55
N ALA A 198 -5.19 -9.41 2.31
CA ALA A 198 -5.63 -8.39 3.24
C ALA A 198 -7.15 -8.42 3.47
N ALA A 199 -7.94 -8.55 2.40
CA ALA A 199 -9.39 -8.70 2.49
C ALA A 199 -9.78 -9.94 3.30
N THR A 200 -9.07 -11.05 3.12
CA THR A 200 -9.27 -12.27 3.91
C THR A 200 -9.01 -12.03 5.39
N VAL A 201 -7.91 -11.36 5.75
CA VAL A 201 -7.60 -11.03 7.15
C VAL A 201 -8.66 -10.11 7.75
N PHE A 202 -9.02 -9.03 7.07
CA PHE A 202 -10.01 -8.08 7.58
C PHE A 202 -11.40 -8.72 7.73
N SER A 203 -11.79 -9.60 6.80
CA SER A 203 -12.97 -10.45 6.89
C SER A 203 -12.94 -11.34 8.14
N LEU A 204 -11.84 -12.07 8.37
CA LEU A 204 -11.66 -12.94 9.53
C LEU A 204 -11.67 -12.19 10.86
N MET A 205 -11.20 -10.94 10.86
CA MET A 205 -11.22 -10.05 12.03
C MET A 205 -12.56 -9.33 12.24
N ASN A 206 -13.56 -9.62 11.40
CA ASN A 206 -14.89 -9.01 11.46
C ASN A 206 -14.84 -7.47 11.36
N PHE A 207 -14.12 -6.94 10.36
CA PHE A 207 -14.14 -5.52 10.01
C PHE A 207 -15.39 -5.11 9.19
N TYR A 208 -16.48 -5.90 9.24
CA TYR A 208 -17.76 -5.63 8.55
C TYR A 208 -18.52 -4.38 9.06
N ILE A 209 -17.88 -3.53 9.89
CA ILE A 209 -18.56 -2.43 10.55
C ILE A 209 -18.92 -1.37 9.50
N LYS A 210 -20.17 -1.43 9.07
CA LYS A 210 -20.89 -0.35 8.38
C LYS A 210 -20.66 0.95 9.15
N ARG A 211 -20.24 1.97 8.41
CA ARG A 211 -20.18 3.42 8.68
C ARG A 211 -21.07 3.97 9.83
N THR A 212 -22.21 3.34 10.13
CA THR A 212 -23.12 3.68 11.24
C THR A 212 -22.47 3.73 12.62
N VAL A 213 -21.47 2.89 12.95
CA VAL A 213 -20.86 2.92 14.30
C VAL A 213 -19.82 4.05 14.41
N ALA A 214 -19.00 4.27 13.38
CA ALA A 214 -18.07 5.40 13.35
C ALA A 214 -18.84 6.74 13.31
N GLU A 215 -19.90 6.86 12.52
CA GLU A 215 -20.78 8.03 12.51
C GLU A 215 -21.57 8.19 13.83
N ALA A 216 -21.95 7.10 14.50
CA ALA A 216 -22.61 7.17 15.80
C ALA A 216 -21.66 7.61 16.91
N THR A 217 -20.43 7.11 16.94
CA THR A 217 -19.41 7.48 17.94
C THR A 217 -18.96 8.92 17.78
N VAL A 218 -18.73 9.39 16.54
CA VAL A 218 -18.40 10.81 16.26
C VAL A 218 -19.57 11.71 16.69
N LYS A 219 -20.82 11.36 16.36
CA LYS A 219 -21.99 12.12 16.83
C LYS A 219 -22.19 12.10 18.34
N GLU A 220 -21.79 11.03 19.02
CA GLU A 220 -21.86 10.93 20.49
C GLU A 220 -20.81 11.81 21.17
N GLU A 221 -19.62 11.93 20.58
CA GLU A 221 -18.55 12.81 21.06
C GLU A 221 -18.86 14.29 20.79
N GLU A 222 -19.34 14.65 19.61
CA GLU A 222 -19.81 16.00 19.29
C GLU A 222 -20.89 16.47 20.29
N LYS A 223 -21.88 15.60 20.60
CA LYS A 223 -22.91 15.89 21.61
C LYS A 223 -22.36 16.07 23.02
N LYS A 224 -21.31 15.32 23.40
CA LYS A 224 -20.69 15.46 24.72
C LYS A 224 -19.92 16.78 24.83
N ILE A 225 -19.27 17.20 23.75
CA ILE A 225 -18.54 18.47 23.69
C ILE A 225 -19.53 19.65 23.78
N GLU A 226 -20.61 19.65 23.00
CA GLU A 226 -21.67 20.68 23.07
C GLU A 226 -22.27 20.77 24.48
N GLN A 227 -22.54 19.63 25.13
CA GLN A 227 -23.08 19.60 26.50
C GLN A 227 -22.11 20.12 27.56
N VAL A 228 -20.80 19.97 27.34
CA VAL A 228 -19.76 20.50 28.23
C VAL A 228 -19.62 22.01 28.03
N GLU A 229 -19.69 22.49 26.79
CA GLU A 229 -19.66 23.92 26.46
C GLU A 229 -20.89 24.66 27.04
N GLU A 230 -22.11 24.14 26.86
CA GLU A 230 -23.32 24.72 27.46
C GLU A 230 -23.27 24.78 29.00
N ARG A 231 -22.71 23.75 29.65
CA ARG A 231 -22.55 23.73 31.12
C ARG A 231 -21.50 24.73 31.60
N ALA A 232 -20.44 24.95 30.83
CA ALA A 232 -19.41 25.92 31.16
C ALA A 232 -19.96 27.36 31.05
N GLU A 233 -20.74 27.67 30.01
CA GLU A 233 -21.37 28.99 29.83
C GLU A 233 -22.42 29.30 30.91
N THR A 234 -23.17 28.29 31.36
CA THR A 234 -24.18 28.45 32.41
C THR A 234 -23.56 28.67 33.80
N SER A 235 -22.35 28.14 34.04
CA SER A 235 -21.65 28.28 35.33
C SER A 235 -20.85 29.59 35.45
N ALA A 236 -20.69 30.34 34.36
CA ALA A 236 -19.95 31.60 34.30
C ALA A 236 -20.85 32.85 34.42
N LYS A 237 -22.18 32.67 34.52
CA LYS A 237 -23.17 33.72 34.81
C LYS A 237 -23.64 33.66 36.25
#